data_AF-A0ABD2JT58-F1
#
_entry.id   AF-A0ABD2JT58-F1
#
_cell.length_a   1.000
_cell.length_b   1.000
_cell.length_c   1.000
_cell.angle_alpha   90.00
_cell.angle_beta   90.00
_cell.angle_gamma   90.00
#
_symmetry.space_group_name_H-M   'P 1'
#
loop_
_entity.id
_entity.type
_entity.pdbx_description
1 polymer ?
#
loop_
_entity_poly.entity_id
_entity_poly.type
_entity_poly.pdbx_seq_one_letter_code
_entity_poly.pdbx_strand_id
1 'polypeptide(L)'
;MAPAPRRDEIDGKHYFFVSNDAMLADIQANEYLEYGTHEPDGSLERLVKESELLRQSFGHLFDFVLINNDIDETIRQLESVVEKLSAIPQWVPVSWVY
;
A
#
# COMPACT_ATOMS: atom_id res chain seq x y z
N MET A 1 8.60 -10.51 8.19
CA MET A 1 8.64 -10.89 9.62
C MET A 1 8.30 -9.66 10.44
N ALA A 2 7.28 -9.74 11.29
CA ALA A 2 6.93 -8.62 12.16
C ALA A 2 8.08 -8.38 13.18
N PRO A 3 8.63 -7.16 13.28
CA PRO A 3 9.65 -6.86 14.27
C PRO A 3 9.06 -6.98 15.68
N ALA A 4 9.92 -7.32 16.66
CA ALA A 4 9.51 -7.23 18.07
C ALA A 4 9.12 -5.79 18.40
N PRO A 5 8.07 -5.57 19.23
CA PRO A 5 7.60 -4.23 19.57
C PRO A 5 8.74 -3.42 20.20
N ARG A 6 8.94 -2.21 19.69
CA ARG A 6 9.83 -1.23 20.32
C ARG A 6 9.19 -0.70 21.60
N ARG A 7 10.01 -0.05 22.44
CA ARG A 7 9.63 0.34 23.81
C ARG A 7 8.45 1.32 23.89
N ASP A 8 8.19 2.03 22.80
CA ASP A 8 7.14 3.03 22.61
C ASP A 8 5.97 2.54 21.74
N GLU A 9 6.05 1.32 21.20
CA GLU A 9 5.03 0.75 20.33
C GLU A 9 3.98 -0.01 21.16
N ILE A 10 2.72 0.36 20.93
CA ILE A 10 1.52 -0.27 21.49
C ILE A 10 0.88 -1.18 20.44
N ASP A 11 0.63 -2.45 20.82
CA ASP A 11 -0.08 -3.45 20.04
C ASP A 11 -1.52 -3.01 19.70
N GLY A 12 -1.96 -3.28 18.47
CA GLY A 12 -3.26 -2.87 17.94
C GLY A 12 -3.42 -1.37 17.70
N LYS A 13 -2.38 -0.56 17.97
CA LYS A 13 -2.33 0.88 17.65
C LYS A 13 -1.31 1.19 16.56
N HIS A 14 -0.07 0.77 16.74
CA HIS A 14 0.99 1.01 15.75
C HIS A 14 1.07 -0.16 14.77
N TYR A 15 1.16 -1.36 15.32
CA TYR A 15 1.15 -2.62 14.59
C TYR A 15 0.35 -3.64 15.38
N PHE A 16 -0.21 -4.63 14.70
CA PHE A 16 -0.66 -5.87 15.32
C PHE A 16 0.53 -6.83 15.36
N PHE A 17 1.07 -7.07 16.54
CA PHE A 17 2.23 -7.93 16.73
C PHE A 17 1.77 -9.39 16.81
N VAL A 18 1.81 -10.07 15.66
CA VAL A 18 1.44 -11.48 15.53
C VAL A 18 2.65 -12.40 15.48
N SER A 19 2.47 -13.65 15.93
CA SER A 19 3.49 -14.70 15.77
C SER A 19 3.69 -15.07 14.31
N ASN A 20 4.86 -15.62 13.95
CA ASN A 20 5.13 -16.05 12.57
C ASN A 20 4.13 -17.11 12.08
N ASP A 21 3.83 -18.13 12.90
CA ASP A 21 2.87 -19.18 12.53
C ASP A 21 1.46 -18.62 12.28
N ALA A 22 1.00 -17.71 13.12
CA ALA A 22 -0.30 -17.05 12.93
C ALA A 22 -0.30 -16.22 11.64
N MET A 23 0.72 -15.38 11.42
CA MET A 23 0.83 -14.56 10.21
C MET A 23 0.83 -15.41 8.93
N LEU A 24 1.52 -16.57 8.94
CA LEU A 24 1.55 -17.48 7.80
C LEU A 24 0.19 -18.15 7.55
N ALA A 25 -0.56 -18.47 8.61
CA ALA A 25 -1.91 -19.02 8.48
C ALA A 25 -2.85 -17.99 7.85
N ASP A 26 -2.80 -16.74 8.31
CA ASP A 26 -3.64 -15.64 7.82
C ASP A 26 -3.30 -15.26 6.37
N ILE A 27 -2.01 -15.30 5.98
CA ILE A 27 -1.59 -15.15 4.58
C ILE A 27 -2.19 -16.25 3.71
N GLN A 28 -2.15 -17.51 4.16
CA GLN A 28 -2.74 -18.63 3.42
C GLN A 28 -4.28 -18.54 3.34
N ALA A 29 -4.90 -17.93 4.35
CA ALA A 29 -6.33 -17.63 4.38
C ALA A 29 -6.73 -16.41 3.55
N ASN A 30 -5.77 -15.75 2.87
CA ASN A 30 -5.99 -14.58 2.03
C ASN A 30 -6.56 -13.38 2.81
N GLU A 31 -6.28 -13.29 4.11
CA GLU A 31 -6.68 -12.17 4.98
C GLU A 31 -5.77 -10.95 4.84
N TYR A 32 -4.62 -11.11 4.18
CA TYR A 32 -3.72 -10.02 3.81
C TYR A 32 -3.77 -9.75 2.31
N LEU A 33 -3.96 -8.49 1.94
CA LEU A 33 -3.84 -8.04 0.55
C LEU A 33 -2.39 -8.05 0.06
N GLU A 34 -1.44 -7.78 0.96
CA GLU A 34 0.00 -7.73 0.66
C GLU A 34 0.82 -8.24 1.85
N TYR A 35 1.92 -8.93 1.58
CA TYR A 35 2.89 -9.37 2.58
C TYR A 35 4.31 -9.34 2.00
N GLY A 36 5.31 -9.09 2.86
CA GLY A 36 6.71 -8.98 2.44
C GLY A 36 7.71 -9.07 3.58
N THR A 37 8.98 -9.17 3.21
CA THR A 37 10.11 -9.13 4.14
C THR A 37 10.74 -7.74 4.12
N HIS A 38 10.90 -7.14 5.30
CA HIS A 38 11.55 -5.83 5.43
C HIS A 38 13.08 -6.00 5.38
N GLU A 39 13.65 -5.83 4.19
CA GLU A 39 15.10 -5.81 3.96
C GLU A 39 15.61 -4.36 4.05
N PRO A 40 16.52 -4.04 4.99
CA PRO A 40 16.89 -2.66 5.27
C PRO A 40 17.76 -1.95 4.21
N ASP A 41 18.32 -2.63 3.19
CA ASP A 41 19.35 -2.03 2.31
C ASP A 41 19.13 -2.08 0.78
N GLY A 42 18.00 -2.59 0.27
CA GLY A 42 17.75 -2.73 -1.17
C GLY A 42 17.31 -1.43 -1.90
N SER A 43 17.96 -0.33 -1.56
CA SER A 43 17.54 1.06 -1.72
C SER A 43 17.33 1.51 -3.18
N LEU A 44 16.18 2.13 -3.45
CA LEU A 44 15.83 2.91 -4.64
C LEU A 44 15.79 2.16 -5.98
N GLU A 45 16.84 1.51 -6.46
CA GLU A 45 16.85 0.87 -7.78
C GLU A 45 15.82 -0.26 -7.88
N ARG A 46 15.71 -1.06 -6.81
CA ARG A 46 14.70 -2.11 -6.71
C ARG A 46 13.30 -1.52 -6.70
N LEU A 47 13.07 -0.45 -5.93
CA LEU A 47 11.78 0.24 -5.86
C LEU A 47 11.39 0.85 -7.21
N VAL A 48 12.34 1.43 -7.95
CA VAL A 48 12.09 1.97 -9.30
C VAL A 48 11.70 0.83 -10.24
N LYS A 49 12.41 -0.30 -10.22
CA LYS A 49 12.09 -1.45 -11.05
C LYS A 49 10.73 -2.06 -10.70
N GLU A 50 10.41 -2.19 -9.42
CA GLU A 50 9.11 -2.67 -8.94
C GLU A 50 7.99 -1.70 -9.34
N SER A 51 8.22 -0.38 -9.24
CA SER A 51 7.28 0.65 -9.68
C SER A 51 6.96 0.56 -11.17
N GLU A 52 7.98 0.40 -12.03
CA GLU A 52 7.78 0.24 -13.48
C GLU A 52 7.01 -1.04 -13.81
N LEU A 53 7.31 -2.15 -13.14
CA LEU A 53 6.59 -3.42 -13.32
C LEU A 53 5.12 -3.32 -12.88
N LEU A 54 4.84 -2.64 -11.76
CA LEU A 54 3.49 -2.38 -11.28
C LEU A 54 2.71 -1.54 -12.29
N ARG A 55 3.32 -0.46 -12.79
CA ARG A 55 2.69 0.41 -13.79
C ARG A 55 2.42 -0.33 -15.10
N GLN A 56 3.34 -1.19 -15.53
CA GLN A 56 3.17 -2.01 -16.74
C GLN A 56 2.03 -3.03 -16.58
N SER A 57 1.96 -3.70 -15.43
CA SER A 57 1.03 -4.81 -15.21
C SER A 57 -0.37 -4.33 -14.81
N PHE A 58 -0.44 -3.29 -14.00
CA PHE A 58 -1.66 -2.84 -13.33
C PHE A 58 -2.02 -1.38 -13.62
N GLY A 59 -1.28 -0.68 -14.48
CA GLY A 59 -1.55 0.74 -14.77
C GLY A 59 -2.95 1.03 -15.31
N HIS A 60 -3.64 0.01 -15.85
CA HIS A 60 -5.03 0.11 -16.28
C HIS A 60 -6.05 0.17 -15.12
N LEU A 61 -5.62 -0.15 -13.89
CA LEU A 61 -6.41 -0.04 -12.67
C LEU A 61 -6.17 1.31 -11.96
N PHE A 62 -5.28 2.17 -12.47
CA PHE A 62 -4.96 3.42 -11.83
C PHE A 62 -5.90 4.52 -12.33
N ASP A 63 -6.67 5.12 -11.42
CA ASP A 63 -7.49 6.30 -11.76
C ASP A 63 -6.62 7.54 -12.00
N PHE A 64 -5.48 7.66 -11.29
CA PHE A 64 -4.57 8.81 -11.35
C PHE A 64 -3.11 8.40 -11.14
N VAL A 65 -2.17 9.12 -11.78
CA VAL A 65 -0.72 8.99 -11.58
C VAL A 65 -0.14 10.36 -11.23
N LEU A 66 0.47 10.47 -10.05
CA LEU A 66 1.10 11.70 -9.56
C LEU A 66 2.62 11.58 -9.63
N ILE A 67 3.28 12.61 -10.16
CA ILE A 67 4.75 12.68 -10.27
C ILE A 67 5.25 13.65 -9.21
N ASN A 68 6.09 13.14 -8.30
CA ASN A 68 6.66 13.92 -7.20
C ASN A 68 7.85 14.78 -7.68
N ASN A 69 7.55 15.93 -8.29
CA ASN A 69 8.56 16.89 -8.77
C ASN A 69 8.71 18.12 -7.86
N ASP A 70 7.62 18.59 -7.26
CA ASP A 70 7.57 19.71 -6.31
C ASP A 70 6.59 19.33 -5.19
N ILE A 71 7.03 19.41 -3.93
CA ILE A 71 6.24 18.89 -2.79
C ILE A 71 4.94 19.67 -2.64
N ASP A 72 4.97 20.99 -2.74
CA ASP A 72 3.80 21.84 -2.57
C ASP A 72 2.77 21.60 -3.69
N GLU A 73 3.23 21.46 -4.94
CA GLU A 73 2.37 21.12 -6.05
C GLU A 73 1.80 19.70 -5.95
N THR A 74 2.63 18.72 -5.58
CA THR A 74 2.24 17.32 -5.46
C THR A 74 1.19 17.13 -4.38
N ILE A 75 1.33 17.82 -3.24
CA ILE A 75 0.32 17.82 -2.17
C ILE A 75 -0.99 18.42 -2.67
N ARG A 76 -0.96 19.58 -3.31
CA ARG A 76 -2.18 20.21 -3.88
C ARG A 76 -2.89 19.31 -4.90
N GLN A 77 -2.12 18.63 -5.76
CA GLN A 77 -2.68 17.70 -6.74
C GLN A 77 -3.31 16.48 -6.05
N LEU A 78 -2.65 15.91 -5.03
CA LEU A 78 -3.17 14.80 -4.25
C LEU A 78 -4.49 15.15 -3.55
N GLU A 79 -4.54 16.29 -2.86
CA GLU A 79 -5.74 16.79 -2.20
C GLU A 79 -6.90 16.93 -3.19
N SER A 80 -6.65 17.56 -4.34
CA SER A 80 -7.65 17.72 -5.39
C SER A 80 -8.16 16.39 -5.95
N VAL A 81 -7.29 15.39 -6.08
CA VAL A 81 -7.68 14.05 -6.56
C VAL A 81 -8.56 13.34 -5.54
N VAL A 82 -8.20 13.38 -4.25
CA VAL A 82 -8.98 12.74 -3.17
C VAL A 82 -10.37 13.38 -3.04
N GLU A 83 -10.46 14.71 -3.13
CA GLU A 83 -11.75 15.41 -3.12
C GLU A 83 -12.64 14.99 -4.31
N LYS A 84 -12.06 14.86 -5.51
CA LYS A 84 -12.82 14.42 -6.69
C LYS A 84 -13.28 12.98 -6.56
N LEU A 85 -12.40 12.08 -6.12
CA LEU A 85 -12.72 10.66 -5.96
C LEU A 85 -13.81 10.42 -4.90
N SER A 86 -13.86 11.25 -3.85
CA SER A 86 -14.89 11.16 -2.81
C SER A 86 -16.23 11.83 -3.18
N ALA A 87 -16.21 12.76 -4.14
CA ALA A 87 -17.41 13.47 -4.59
C ALA A 87 -18.13 12.81 -5.78
N ILE A 88 -17.46 11.93 -6.52
CA ILE A 88 -17.98 11.35 -7.76
C ILE A 88 -18.37 9.88 -7.53
N PRO A 89 -19.56 9.43 -7.96
CA PRO A 89 -19.93 8.02 -7.95
C PRO A 89 -18.91 7.20 -8.77
N GLN A 90 -18.32 6.16 -8.16
CA GLN A 90 -17.31 5.32 -8.81
C GLN A 90 -17.92 4.03 -9.36
N TRP A 91 -17.44 3.61 -10.54
CA TRP A 91 -17.77 2.31 -11.11
C TRP A 91 -16.83 1.26 -10.54
N VAL A 92 -17.32 0.48 -9.58
CA VAL A 92 -16.59 -0.68 -9.06
C VAL A 92 -17.03 -1.95 -9.80
N PRO A 93 -16.10 -2.89 -10.08
CA PRO A 93 -16.46 -4.22 -10.52
C PRO A 93 -17.50 -4.85 -9.57
N VAL A 94 -18.50 -5.53 -10.14
CA VAL A 94 -19.55 -6.20 -9.34
C VAL A 94 -18.95 -7.18 -8.33
N SER A 95 -17.81 -7.79 -8.67
CA SER A 95 -17.07 -8.70 -7.79
C SER A 95 -16.48 -8.05 -6.53
N TRP A 96 -16.49 -6.72 -6.38
CA TRP A 96 -15.99 -6.02 -5.19
C TRP A 96 -17.08 -5.78 -4.12
N VAL A 97 -18.34 -6.12 -4.42
CA VAL A 97 -19.50 -5.85 -3.55
C VAL A 97 -20.03 -7.13 -2.88
N TYR A 98 -19.41 -8.29 -3.13
CA TYR A 98 -19.82 -9.60 -2.62
C TYR A 98 -18.69 -10.31 -1.88
#